data_AF-A0A822HSP0-F1
#
_entry.id   AF-A0A822HSP0-F1
#
_cell.length_a   1.000
_cell.length_b   1.000
_cell.length_c   1.000
_cell.angle_alpha   90.00
_cell.angle_beta   90.00
_cell.angle_gamma   90.00
#
_symmetry.space_group_name_H-M   'P 1'
#
loop_
_entity.id
_entity.type
_entity.pdbx_description
1 polymer ?
#
loop_
_entity_poly.entity_id
_entity_poly.type
_entity_poly.pdbx_seq_one_letter_code
_entity_poly.pdbx_strand_id
1 'polypeptide(L)' 'SNGSTNLWDGLRTGLELLAKQQDSIRSISSLFLLTDGCPTEIPEGGHLESLEKLKKKINFTCTINTFGFGYQLDSKLLED' A
#
# COMPACT_ATOMS: atom_id res chain seq x y z
N SER A 1 -1.02 -9.70 24.17
CA SER A 1 -1.53 -9.63 22.79
C SER A 1 -0.38 -9.20 21.91
N ASN A 2 0.02 -10.01 20.93
CA ASN A 2 1.03 -9.56 19.97
C ASN A 2 0.31 -8.74 18.90
N GLY A 3 0.62 -7.45 18.81
CA GLY A 3 0.13 -6.59 17.73
C GLY A 3 0.70 -7.06 16.39
N SER A 4 -0.03 -6.83 15.30
CA SER A 4 0.42 -7.10 13.94
C SER A 4 0.10 -5.91 13.04
N THR A 5 0.95 -5.68 12.04
CA THR A 5 0.78 -4.61 11.06
C THR A 5 0.87 -5.24 9.68
N ASN A 6 -0.26 -5.66 9.13
CA ASN A 6 -0.32 -6.18 7.77
C ASN A 6 -0.42 -5.02 6.76
N LEU A 7 0.71 -4.34 6.58
CA LEU A 7 0.81 -3.16 5.71
C LEU A 7 0.45 -3.48 4.25
N TRP A 8 0.86 -4.66 3.78
CA TRP A 8 0.59 -5.12 2.42
C TRP A 8 -0.90 -5.26 2.13
N ASP A 9 -1.65 -5.91 3.04
CA ASP A 9 -3.07 -6.14 2.81
C ASP A 9 -3.88 -4.84 2.76
N GLY A 10 -3.52 -3.86 3.60
CA GLY A 10 -4.10 -2.52 3.57
C GLY A 10 -3.83 -1.79 2.25
N LEU A 11 -2.57 -1.78 1.81
CA LEU A 11 -2.17 -1.17 0.52
C LEU A 11 -2.89 -1.81 -0.66
N ARG A 12 -2.87 -3.15 -0.74
CA ARG A 12 -3.50 -3.93 -1.80
C ARG A 12 -5.00 -3.66 -1.88
N THR A 13 -5.69 -3.71 -0.74
CA THR A 13 -7.13 -3.49 -0.65
C THR A 13 -7.51 -2.08 -1.11
N GLY A 14 -6.77 -1.06 -0.70
CA GLY A 14 -7.02 0.32 -1.13
C GLY A 14 -6.88 0.52 -2.64
N LEU A 15 -5.83 -0.04 -3.24
CA LEU A 15 -5.61 0.02 -4.69
C LEU A 15 -6.71 -0.70 -5.48
N GLU A 16 -7.12 -1.90 -5.05
CA GLU A 16 -8.20 -2.65 -5.69
C GLU A 16 -9.55 -1.91 -5.61
N LEU A 17 -9.83 -1.20 -4.52
CA LEU A 17 -11.03 -0.39 -4.37
C LEU A 17 -11.01 0.82 -5.32
N LEU A 18 -9.89 1.53 -5.42
CA LEU A 18 -9.74 2.67 -6.32
C LEU A 18 -9.84 2.25 -7.79
N ALA A 19 -9.20 1.14 -8.17
CA ALA A 19 -9.27 0.62 -9.53
C ALA A 19 -10.71 0.28 -9.96
N LYS A 20 -11.51 -0.29 -9.06
CA LYS A 20 -12.94 -0.58 -9.34
C LYS A 20 -13.80 0.66 -9.59
N GLN A 21 -13.37 1.83 -9.12
CA GLN A 21 -14.11 3.09 -9.29
C GLN A 21 -13.63 3.92 -10.50
N GLN A 22 -12.52 3.53 -11.14
CA GLN A 22 -11.93 4.28 -12.24
C GLN A 22 -12.88 4.41 -13.46
N ASP A 23 -13.65 3.37 -13.75
CA ASP A 23 -14.56 3.36 -14.91
C ASP A 23 -15.81 4.22 -14.68
N SER A 24 -16.21 4.44 -13.43
CA SER A 24 -17.40 5.23 -13.09
C SER A 24 -17.08 6.72 -12.89
N ILE A 25 -15.84 7.04 -12.51
CA ILE A 25 -15.41 8.41 -12.22
C ILE A 25 -14.05 8.64 -12.88
N ARG A 26 -13.99 9.51 -13.90
CA ARG A 26 -12.71 10.04 -14.43
C ARG A 26 -12.06 10.99 -13.41
N SER A 27 -11.69 10.49 -12.24
CA SER A 27 -11.04 11.24 -11.17
C SER A 27 -9.57 10.84 -11.00
N ILE A 28 -8.77 11.81 -10.59
CA ILE A 28 -7.42 11.57 -10.12
C ILE A 28 -7.55 10.99 -8.71
N SER A 29 -7.07 9.77 -8.51
CA SER A 29 -7.10 9.07 -7.23
C SER A 29 -5.77 9.20 -6.50
N SER A 30 -5.79 9.09 -5.17
CA SER A 30 -4.59 9.02 -4.32
C SER A 30 -4.86 8.14 -3.11
N LEU A 31 -3.86 7.37 -2.69
CA LEU A 31 -3.91 6.51 -1.52
C LEU A 31 -3.00 7.09 -0.42
N PHE A 32 -3.50 7.17 0.80
CA PHE A 32 -2.77 7.63 1.97
C PHE A 32 -2.66 6.48 2.96
N LEU A 33 -1.43 6.06 3.27
CA LEU A 33 -1.12 4.93 4.14
C LEU A 33 -0.48 5.47 5.43
N LEU A 34 -1.18 5.32 6.55
CA LEU A 34 -0.71 5.77 7.86
C LEU A 34 -0.35 4.54 8.71
N THR A 35 0.84 4.54 9.32
CA THR A 35 1.28 3.42 10.16
C THR A 35 2.20 3.87 11.28
N ASP A 36 2.15 3.16 12.41
CA ASP A 36 3.03 3.37 13.57
C ASP A 36 3.90 2.16 13.93
N GLY A 37 3.96 1.16 13.05
CA GLY A 37 4.74 -0.05 13.26
C GLY A 37 5.29 -0.65 11.97
N CYS A 38 6.26 -1.55 12.11
CA CYS A 38 6.85 -2.26 10.98
C CYS A 38 5.90 -3.34 10.43
N PRO A 39 5.92 -3.62 9.12
CA PRO A 39 5.19 -4.74 8.55
C PRO A 39 5.54 -6.05 9.25
N THR A 40 4.53 -6.80 9.67
CA THR A 40 4.72 -8.15 10.23
C THR A 40 4.54 -9.25 9.19
N GLU A 41 3.93 -8.91 8.05
CA GLU A 41 3.67 -9.81 6.93
C GLU A 41 4.30 -9.24 5.66
N ILE A 42 5.17 -10.03 5.03
CA ILE A 42 5.86 -9.67 3.79
C ILE A 42 5.29 -10.53 2.66
N PRO A 43 4.76 -9.95 1.57
CA PRO A 43 4.27 -10.74 0.45
C PRO A 43 5.42 -11.44 -0.29
N GLU A 44 5.10 -12.49 -1.05
CA GLU A 44 6.08 -13.24 -1.84
C GLU A 44 6.79 -12.31 -2.86
N GLY A 45 8.12 -12.23 -2.80
CA GLY A 45 8.93 -11.29 -3.59
C GLY A 45 9.08 -9.89 -2.96
N GLY A 46 8.50 -9.65 -1.78
CA GLY A 46 8.59 -8.37 -1.08
C GLY A 46 7.56 -7.34 -1.55
N HIS A 47 7.43 -6.25 -0.79
CA HIS A 47 6.38 -5.24 -0.99
C HIS A 47 6.46 -4.55 -2.36
N LEU A 48 7.65 -4.14 -2.79
CA LEU A 48 7.83 -3.40 -4.05
C LEU A 48 7.52 -4.26 -5.28
N GLU A 49 8.04 -5.49 -5.33
CA GLU A 49 7.74 -6.41 -6.43
C GLU A 49 6.24 -6.75 -6.47
N SER A 50 5.65 -6.99 -5.30
CA SER A 50 4.22 -7.28 -5.19
C SER A 50 3.34 -6.09 -5.61
N LEU A 51 3.74 -4.87 -5.25
CA LEU A 51 3.06 -3.63 -5.66
C LEU A 51 3.10 -3.47 -7.18
N GLU A 52 4.27 -3.68 -7.81
CA GLU A 52 4.40 -3.59 -9.26
C GLU A 52 3.60 -4.67 -9.99
N LYS A 53 3.60 -5.91 -9.48
CA LYS A 53 2.73 -6.98 -10.00
C LYS A 53 1.26 -6.62 -9.88
N LEU A 54 0.84 -6.06 -8.74
CA LEU A 54 -0.54 -5.65 -8.49
C LEU A 54 -0.97 -4.56 -9.47
N LYS A 55 -0.23 -3.44 -9.57
CA LYS A 55 -0.53 -2.34 -10.49
C LYS A 55 -0.73 -2.82 -11.93
N LYS A 56 0.16 -3.71 -12.41
CA LYS A 56 0.04 -4.34 -13.74
C LYS A 56 -1.21 -5.20 -13.87
N LYS A 57 -1.51 -6.02 -12.85
CA LYS A 57 -2.68 -6.92 -12.83
C LYS A 57 -4.00 -6.15 -12.88
N ILE A 58 -4.12 -5.07 -12.10
CA ILE A 58 -5.35 -4.27 -12.03
C ILE A 58 -5.41 -3.17 -13.10
N ASN A 59 -4.33 -2.99 -13.88
CA ASN A 59 -4.17 -1.93 -14.89
C ASN A 59 -4.53 -0.53 -14.36
N PHE A 60 -4.11 -0.23 -13.13
CA PHE A 60 -4.41 1.02 -12.43
C PHE A 60 -3.20 1.50 -11.66
N THR A 61 -3.04 2.83 -11.62
CA THR A 61 -2.01 3.51 -10.83
C THR A 61 -2.58 4.77 -10.22
N CYS A 62 -2.05 5.13 -9.05
CA CYS A 62 -2.34 6.37 -8.36
C CYS A 62 -1.13 6.80 -7.54
N THR A 63 -1.13 8.05 -7.07
CA THR A 63 -0.15 8.47 -6.06
C THR A 63 -0.39 7.70 -4.77
N ILE A 64 0.68 7.15 -4.19
CA ILE A 64 0.67 6.50 -2.87
C ILE A 64 1.50 7.39 -1.96
N ASN A 65 0.90 7.86 -0.88
CA ASN A 65 1.56 8.68 0.14
C ASN A 65 1.63 7.86 1.43
N THR A 66 2.81 7.70 1.99
CA THR A 66 3.07 6.94 3.21
C THR A 66 3.39 7.91 4.35
N PHE A 67 2.88 7.61 5.54
CA PHE A 67 3.11 8.40 6.75
C PHE A 67 3.39 7.44 7.90
N GLY A 68 4.66 7.38 8.29
CA GLY A 68 5.10 6.67 9.47
C GLY A 68 5.11 7.59 10.70
N PHE A 69 4.57 7.13 11.83
CA PHE A 69 4.64 7.84 13.10
C PHE A 69 5.18 6.92 14.21
N GLY A 70 5.97 7.43 15.14
CA GLY A 70 6.59 6.60 16.20
C GLY A 70 8.06 6.27 15.95
N TYR A 71 8.64 5.41 16.78
CA TYR A 71 10.11 5.25 16.88
C TYR A 71 10.67 4.00 16.18
N GLN A 72 9.83 3.08 15.71
CA GLN A 72 10.26 1.84 15.03
C GLN A 72 9.49 1.68 13.73
N LEU A 73 10.13 2.06 12.62
CA LEU A 73 9.56 2.03 11.27
C LEU A 73 10.60 1.50 10.28
N ASP A 74 10.13 0.86 9.22
CA ASP A 74 10.93 0.61 8.02
C ASP A 74 10.84 1.82 7.09
N SER A 75 11.56 2.89 7.44
CA SER A 75 11.50 4.17 6.71
C SER A 75 11.90 4.02 5.24
N LYS A 76 12.81 3.11 4.92
CA LYS A 76 13.23 2.88 3.54
C LYS A 76 12.06 2.35 2.70
N LEU A 77 11.33 1.36 3.22
CA LEU A 77 10.14 0.85 2.55
C LEU A 77 9.04 1.92 2.37
N LEU A 78 8.94 2.86 3.30
CA LEU A 78 7.94 3.93 3.21
C LEU A 78 8.35 5.01 2.19
N GLU A 79 9.64 5.18 1.89
CA GLU A 79 10.15 6.21 0.96
C GLU A 79 10.34 5.72 -0.50
N ASP A 80 10.50 4.41 -0.71
CA ASP A 80 10.69 3.76 -2.04
C ASP A 80 9.39 3.65 -2.87
#